data_AF-A0A7I8VKS1-F1
#
_entry.id   AF-A0A7I8VKS1-F1
#
_cell.length_a   1.000
_cell.length_b   1.000
_cell.length_c   1.000
_cell.angle_alpha   90.00
_cell.angle_beta   90.00
_cell.angle_gamma   90.00
#
_symmetry.space_group_name_H-M   'P 1'
#
loop_
_entity.id
_entity.type
_entity.pdbx_description
1 polymer ?
#
loop_
_entity_poly.entity_id
_entity_poly.type
_entity_poly.pdbx_seq_one_letter_code
_entity_poly.pdbx_strand_id
1 'polypeptide(L)'
;MSASLGGVPVNESNISNLKDMLQTYNRITEQCFQRCAKCFNSIGLNEDEKMCVESCSSKFVAGNQKMIATFVELQQKKNKEATDEAAKLAAKQATDEAANLAAKQAETEEKSDT
;
A
#
# COMPACT_ATOMS: atom_id res chain seq x y z
N MET A 1 -18.32 -4.59 11.12
CA MET A 1 -19.60 -3.88 10.87
C MET A 1 -19.88 -4.00 9.38
N SER A 2 -20.78 -4.90 8.98
CA SER A 2 -21.13 -5.10 7.57
C SER A 2 -22.34 -4.24 7.24
N ALA A 3 -22.15 -3.21 6.40
CA ALA A 3 -23.25 -2.42 5.87
C ALA A 3 -23.83 -3.13 4.64
N SER A 4 -25.12 -3.44 4.68
CA SER A 4 -25.84 -4.10 3.59
C SER A 4 -26.63 -3.05 2.79
N LEU A 5 -26.21 -2.84 1.54
CA LEU A 5 -27.03 -2.21 0.51
C LEU A 5 -27.49 -3.32 -0.44
N GLY A 6 -28.75 -3.73 -0.35
CA GLY A 6 -29.43 -4.46 -1.42
C GLY A 6 -29.29 -6.00 -1.46
N GLY A 7 -29.08 -6.69 -0.34
CA GLY A 7 -29.28 -8.15 -0.28
C GLY A 7 -28.26 -9.03 -1.02
N VAL A 8 -27.21 -8.44 -1.60
CA VAL A 8 -26.06 -9.17 -2.13
C VAL A 8 -25.00 -9.24 -1.02
N PRO A 9 -24.40 -10.42 -0.73
CA PRO A 9 -23.27 -10.50 0.19
C PRO A 9 -22.08 -9.76 -0.44
N VAL A 10 -21.94 -8.48 -0.10
CA VAL A 10 -20.89 -7.66 -0.68
C VAL A 10 -19.58 -7.97 0.05
N ASN A 11 -18.66 -8.58 -0.68
CA ASN A 11 -17.31 -8.81 -0.18
C ASN A 11 -16.57 -7.46 -0.17
N GLU A 12 -16.21 -6.95 1.02
CA GLU A 12 -15.55 -5.64 1.20
C GLU A 12 -14.33 -5.46 0.28
N SER A 13 -13.57 -6.54 0.05
CA SER A 13 -12.42 -6.54 -0.86
C SER A 13 -12.81 -6.22 -2.31
N ASN A 14 -13.93 -6.76 -2.79
CA ASN A 14 -14.43 -6.51 -4.15
C ASN A 14 -14.90 -5.06 -4.31
N ILE A 15 -15.49 -4.46 -3.27
CA ILE A 15 -15.86 -3.03 -3.30
C ILE A 15 -14.61 -2.16 -3.38
N SER A 16 -13.59 -2.46 -2.59
CA SER A 16 -12.33 -1.70 -2.62
C SER A 16 -11.68 -1.77 -4.00
N ASN A 17 -11.52 -2.98 -4.56
CA ASN A 17 -10.93 -3.16 -5.88
C ASN A 17 -11.70 -2.41 -6.98
N LEU A 18 -13.04 -2.45 -6.93
CA LEU A 18 -13.87 -1.70 -7.87
C LEU A 18 -13.69 -0.20 -7.71
N LYS A 19 -13.68 0.31 -6.48
CA LYS A 19 -13.45 1.73 -6.18
C LYS A 19 -12.10 2.20 -6.72
N ASP A 20 -11.05 1.41 -6.53
CA ASP A 20 -9.70 1.74 -6.99
C ASP A 20 -9.62 1.75 -8.52
N MET A 21 -10.30 0.80 -9.19
CA MET A 21 -10.43 0.78 -10.64
C MET A 21 -11.13 2.04 -11.15
N LEU A 22 -12.26 2.42 -10.54
CA LEU A 22 -13.03 3.61 -10.93
C LEU A 22 -12.25 4.91 -10.70
N GLN A 23 -11.52 5.01 -9.59
CA GLN A 23 -10.67 6.16 -9.33
C GLN A 23 -9.54 6.27 -10.35
N THR A 24 -8.92 5.14 -10.72
CA THR A 24 -7.88 5.09 -11.75
C THR A 24 -8.45 5.47 -13.12
N TYR A 25 -9.63 4.96 -13.47
CA TYR A 25 -10.33 5.30 -14.71
C TYR A 25 -10.59 6.81 -14.79
N ASN A 26 -11.20 7.40 -13.76
CA ASN A 26 -11.49 8.84 -13.73
C ASN A 26 -10.22 9.66 -13.92
N ARG A 27 -9.12 9.26 -13.26
CA ARG A 27 -7.84 9.95 -13.40
C ARG A 27 -7.23 9.80 -14.80
N ILE A 28 -7.35 8.64 -15.44
CA ILE A 28 -6.94 8.44 -16.84
C ILE A 28 -7.73 9.38 -17.76
N THR A 29 -9.06 9.41 -17.60
CA THR A 29 -9.93 10.21 -18.47
C THR A 29 -9.61 11.70 -18.36
N GLU A 30 -9.43 12.23 -17.14
CA GLU A 30 -9.07 13.63 -16.92
C GLU A 30 -7.70 13.97 -17.53
N GLN A 31 -6.68 13.15 -17.25
CA GLN A 31 -5.32 13.39 -17.72
C GLN A 31 -5.20 13.32 -19.24
N CYS A 32 -5.84 12.33 -19.87
CA CYS A 32 -5.78 12.20 -21.32
C CYS A 32 -6.62 13.27 -22.02
N PHE A 33 -7.75 13.69 -21.44
CA PHE A 33 -8.50 14.83 -21.96
C PHE A 33 -7.66 16.11 -21.92
N GLN A 34 -7.08 16.46 -20.78
CA GLN A 34 -6.24 17.67 -20.63
C GLN A 34 -5.02 17.68 -21.57
N ARG A 35 -4.47 16.52 -21.92
CA ARG A 35 -3.29 16.42 -22.79
C ARG A 35 -3.60 16.32 -24.28
N CYS A 36 -4.70 15.67 -24.64
CA CYS A 36 -4.97 15.28 -26.02
C CYS A 36 -6.11 16.06 -26.68
N ALA A 37 -7.12 16.53 -25.93
CA ALA A 37 -8.19 17.36 -26.50
C ALA A 37 -7.70 18.81 -26.63
N LYS A 38 -7.22 19.16 -27.82
CA LYS A 38 -6.59 20.47 -28.09
C LYS A 38 -7.40 21.30 -29.08
N CYS A 39 -8.18 20.64 -29.94
CA CYS A 39 -8.93 21.28 -31.01
C CYS A 39 -10.42 21.13 -30.77
N PHE A 40 -11.13 22.25 -30.61
CA PHE A 40 -12.58 22.28 -30.33
C PHE A 40 -13.42 22.74 -31.52
N ASN A 41 -12.90 22.56 -32.74
CA ASN A 41 -13.54 23.00 -33.98
C ASN A 41 -14.58 22.00 -34.50
N SER A 42 -14.63 20.80 -33.93
CA SER A 42 -15.53 19.70 -34.31
C SER A 42 -16.07 18.98 -33.07
N ILE A 43 -17.25 18.35 -33.20
CA ILE A 43 -17.84 17.54 -32.12
C ILE A 43 -17.04 16.25 -31.87
N GLY A 44 -16.39 15.72 -32.91
CA GLY A 44 -15.55 14.54 -32.82
C GLY A 44 -14.05 14.87 -32.71
N LEU A 45 -13.29 13.90 -32.19
CA LEU A 45 -11.83 13.92 -32.14
C LEU A 45 -11.24 13.80 -33.55
N ASN A 46 -10.22 14.59 -33.83
CA ASN A 46 -9.39 14.42 -35.04
C ASN A 46 -8.45 13.21 -34.90
N GLU A 47 -7.89 12.71 -36.01
CA GLU A 47 -7.02 11.52 -35.99
C GLU A 47 -5.81 11.66 -35.05
N ASP A 48 -5.18 12.84 -35.02
CA ASP A 48 -4.07 13.11 -34.09
C ASP A 48 -4.49 13.00 -32.62
N GLU A 49 -5.70 13.46 -32.29
CA GLU A 49 -6.23 13.38 -30.92
C GLU A 49 -6.60 11.95 -30.56
N LYS A 50 -7.15 11.17 -31.51
CA LYS A 50 -7.43 9.74 -31.31
C LYS A 50 -6.14 8.96 -31.02
N MET A 51 -5.11 9.11 -31.86
CA MET A 51 -3.81 8.48 -31.64
C MET A 51 -3.18 8.93 -30.31
N CYS A 52 -3.34 10.21 -29.95
CA CYS A 52 -2.87 10.72 -28.66
C CYS A 52 -3.57 10.03 -27.48
N VAL A 53 -4.89 9.89 -27.51
CA VAL A 53 -5.67 9.25 -26.41
C VAL A 53 -5.31 7.77 -26.26
N GLU A 54 -5.14 7.04 -27.36
CA GLU A 54 -4.70 5.64 -27.33
C GLU A 54 -3.30 5.49 -26.71
N SER A 55 -2.35 6.34 -27.13
CA SER A 55 -1.00 6.35 -26.56
C SER A 55 -1.00 6.78 -25.10
N CYS A 56 -1.80 7.80 -24.74
CA CYS A 56 -1.90 8.33 -23.39
C CYS A 56 -2.42 7.29 -22.41
N SER A 57 -3.54 6.64 -22.73
CA SER A 57 -4.15 5.61 -21.88
C SER A 57 -3.22 4.41 -21.69
N SER A 58 -2.59 3.93 -22.77
CA SER A 58 -1.60 2.84 -22.72
C SER A 58 -0.39 3.19 -21.83
N LYS A 59 0.17 4.39 -22.00
CA LYS A 59 1.29 4.89 -21.19
C LYS A 59 0.91 5.06 -19.72
N PHE A 60 -0.30 5.56 -19.46
CA PHE A 60 -0.78 5.74 -18.10
C PHE A 60 -0.90 4.39 -17.39
N VAL A 61 -1.54 3.41 -18.02
CA VAL A 61 -1.73 2.07 -17.43
C VAL A 61 -0.37 1.41 -17.14
N ALA A 62 0.54 1.42 -18.11
CA ALA A 62 1.88 0.88 -17.94
C ALA A 62 2.67 1.60 -16.83
N GLY A 63 2.56 2.94 -16.77
CA GLY A 63 3.18 3.75 -15.72
C GLY A 63 2.60 3.47 -14.33
N ASN A 64 1.27 3.34 -14.22
CA ASN A 64 0.59 3.02 -12.97
C ASN A 64 1.00 1.65 -12.45
N GLN A 65 1.04 0.63 -13.32
CA GLN A 65 1.50 -0.71 -12.96
C GLN A 65 2.95 -0.72 -12.50
N LYS A 66 3.83 -0.01 -13.22
CA LYS A 66 5.25 0.11 -12.83
C LYS A 66 5.41 0.82 -11.48
N MET A 67 4.65 1.89 -11.23
CA MET A 67 4.70 2.63 -9.97
C MET A 67 4.24 1.75 -8.80
N ILE A 68 3.15 1.00 -8.97
CA ILE A 68 2.65 0.07 -7.95
C ILE A 68 3.71 -1.01 -7.67
N ALA A 69 4.30 -1.62 -8.71
CA ALA A 69 5.33 -2.64 -8.55
C ALA A 69 6.52 -2.13 -7.73
N THR A 70 7.09 -0.97 -8.10
CA THR A 70 8.19 -0.36 -7.34
C THR A 70 7.77 0.02 -5.92
N PHE A 71 6.56 0.53 -5.72
CA PHE A 71 6.07 0.85 -4.38
C PHE A 71 5.97 -0.39 -3.49
N VAL A 72 5.47 -1.51 -4.02
CA VAL A 72 5.37 -2.79 -3.31
C VAL A 72 6.76 -3.33 -2.97
N GLU A 73 7.72 -3.28 -3.89
CA GLU A 73 9.11 -3.68 -3.64
C GLU A 73 9.73 -2.86 -2.50
N LEU A 74 9.56 -1.54 -2.54
CA LEU A 74 10.07 -0.64 -1.50
C LEU A 74 9.38 -0.89 -0.16
N GLN A 75 8.07 -1.08 -0.14
CA GLN A 75 7.35 -1.38 1.09
C GLN A 75 7.76 -2.70 1.72
N GLN A 76 7.93 -3.76 0.92
CA GLN A 76 8.44 -5.03 1.40
C GLN A 76 9.83 -4.89 2.02
N LYS A 77 10.72 -4.11 1.41
CA LYS A 77 12.05 -3.84 1.97
C LYS A 77 11.95 -3.12 3.32
N LYS A 78 11.17 -2.04 3.42
CA LYS A 78 11.00 -1.31 4.68
C LYS A 78 10.35 -2.12 5.78
N ASN A 79 9.36 -2.95 5.43
CA ASN A 79 8.71 -3.85 6.38
C ASN A 79 9.68 -4.90 6.91
N LYS A 80 10.53 -5.47 6.04
CA LYS A 80 11.59 -6.41 6.47
C LYS A 80 12.58 -5.76 7.44
N GLU A 81 13.06 -4.56 7.10
CA GLU A 81 13.96 -3.78 7.97
C GLU A 81 13.32 -3.53 9.35
N ALA A 82 12.05 -3.13 9.38
CA ALA A 82 11.31 -2.90 10.61
C ALA A 82 11.09 -4.19 11.42
N THR A 83 10.79 -5.31 10.77
CA THR A 83 10.62 -6.60 11.46
C THR A 83 11.94 -7.12 12.01
N ASP A 84 13.05 -6.93 11.29
CA ASP A 84 14.38 -7.36 11.73
C ASP A 84 14.86 -6.52 12.92
N GLU A 85 14.59 -5.22 12.90
CA GLU A 85 14.87 -4.33 14.03
C GLU A 85 14.01 -4.69 15.25
N ALA A 86 12.71 -4.90 15.05
CA ALA A 86 11.80 -5.35 16.11
C ALA A 86 12.23 -6.71 16.69
N ALA A 87 12.67 -7.65 15.85
CA ALA A 87 13.19 -8.94 16.30
C ALA A 87 14.50 -8.80 17.11
N LYS A 88 15.41 -7.91 16.70
CA LYS A 88 16.64 -7.63 17.46
C LYS A 88 16.35 -6.95 18.80
N LEU A 89 15.41 -6.03 18.83
CA LEU A 89 14.96 -5.37 20.07
C LEU A 89 14.28 -6.37 21.00
N ALA A 90 13.40 -7.23 20.47
CA ALA A 90 12.75 -8.29 21.24
C ALA A 90 13.78 -9.32 21.77
N ALA A 91 14.79 -9.68 20.99
CA ALA A 91 15.85 -10.60 21.43
C ALA A 91 16.72 -9.98 22.54
N LYS A 92 17.06 -8.68 22.43
CA LYS A 92 17.78 -7.96 23.49
C LYS A 92 16.94 -7.83 24.76
N GLN A 93 15.65 -7.53 24.62
CA GLN A 93 14.72 -7.47 25.75
C GLN A 93 14.61 -8.83 26.46
N ALA A 94 14.56 -9.94 25.72
CA ALA A 94 14.53 -11.27 26.31
C ALA A 94 15.84 -11.62 27.05
N THR A 95 17.00 -11.21 26.55
CA THR A 95 18.28 -11.41 27.26
C THR A 95 18.42 -10.51 28.48
N ASP A 96 17.98 -9.26 28.39
CA ASP A 96 18.04 -8.29 29.49
C ASP A 96 17.04 -8.67 30.61
N GLU A 97 15.86 -9.19 30.27
CA GLU A 97 14.91 -9.76 31.25
C GLU A 97 15.47 -11.01 31.93
N ALA A 98 16.10 -11.93 31.18
CA ALA A 98 16.71 -13.13 31.75
C ALA A 98 17.86 -12.80 32.72
N ALA A 99 18.68 -11.80 32.38
CA ALA A 99 19.76 -11.33 33.25
C ALA A 99 19.22 -10.64 34.53
N ASN A 100 18.14 -9.87 34.41
CA ASN A 100 17.50 -9.20 35.55
C ASN A 100 16.81 -10.21 36.49
N LEU A 101 16.14 -11.24 35.94
CA LEU A 101 15.55 -12.34 36.72
C LEU A 101 16.62 -13.14 37.48
N ALA A 102 17.78 -13.41 36.88
CA ALA A 102 18.89 -14.09 37.53
C ALA A 102 19.53 -13.25 38.66
N ALA A 103 19.69 -11.94 38.46
CA ALA A 103 20.20 -11.04 39.49
C ALA A 103 19.26 -10.94 40.70
N LYS A 104 17.95 -10.91 40.46
CA LYS A 104 16.93 -10.84 41.51
C LYS A 104 16.83 -12.13 42.34
N GLN A 105 17.16 -13.29 41.76
CA GLN A 105 17.17 -14.57 42.46
C GLN A 105 18.35 -14.68 43.45
N ALA A 106 19.52 -14.15 43.08
CA ALA A 106 20.69 -14.08 43.96
C ALA A 106 20.46 -13.16 45.19
N GLU A 107 19.69 -12.08 45.02
CA GLU A 107 19.32 -11.17 46.13
C GLU A 107 18.33 -11.81 47.13
N THR A 108 17.54 -12.82 46.72
CA THR A 108 16.62 -13.54 47.62
C THR A 108 17.29 -14.60 48.48
N GLU A 109 18.42 -15.16 48.05
CA GLU A 109 19.18 -16.15 48.85
C GLU A 109 19.96 -15.52 50.00
N GLU A 110 20.37 -14.24 49.89
CA GLU A 110 21.07 -13.53 50.97
C GLU A 110 20.15 -13.09 52.13
N LYS A 111 18.82 -13.03 51.93
CA LYS A 111 17.85 -12.65 52.97
C LYS A 111 17.23 -13.83 53.74
N SER A 112 17.61 -15.07 53.41
CA SER A 112 17.14 -16.28 54.10
C SER A 112 18.01 -16.66 55.31
N ASP A 113 19.15 -15.99 55.52
CA ASP A 113 20.07 -16.22 56.65
C ASP A 113 20.02 -15.01 57.61
N THR A 114 18.83 -14.71 58.17
CA THR A 114 18.66 -13.94 59.42
C THR A 114 17.36 -14.36 60.10
#